data_AF-A0A260AN85-F1
#
_entry.id   AF-A0A260AN85-F1
#
_cell.length_a   1.000
_cell.length_b   1.000
_cell.length_c   1.000
_cell.angle_alpha   90.00
_cell.angle_beta   90.00
_cell.angle_gamma   90.00
#
_symmetry.space_group_name_H-M   'P 1'
#
loop_
_entity.id
_entity.type
_entity.pdbx_description
1 polymer ?
#
loop_
_entity_poly.entity_id
_entity_poly.type
_entity_poly.pdbx_seq_one_letter_code
_entity_poly.pdbx_strand_id
1 'polypeptide(L)'
;MREVLQACVAATRSDARLRWVEPDVLSAAGVQPWTELPIWIPPGADHDSLHASDVSKAFAEGLRARPIQETVADTWTWLQSVNGEASTRRDRPPVGLSGDREAAILAGVGRAEGR
;
A
#
# COMPACT_ATOMS: atom_id res chain seq x y z
N MET A 1 -0.62 4.34 -7.30
CA MET A 1 -0.32 4.13 -5.87
C MET A 1 -0.30 5.42 -5.04
N ARG A 2 0.37 6.49 -5.49
CA ARG A 2 0.48 7.77 -4.76
C ARG A 2 -0.84 8.34 -4.23
N GLU A 3 -1.87 8.39 -5.08
CA GLU A 3 -3.16 8.97 -4.72
C GLU A 3 -3.84 8.26 -3.54
N VAL A 4 -3.82 6.91 -3.52
CA VAL A 4 -4.39 6.10 -2.43
C VAL A 4 -3.71 6.46 -1.09
N LEU A 5 -2.38 6.49 -1.06
CA LEU A 5 -1.62 6.80 0.16
C LEU A 5 -1.86 8.24 0.63
N GLN A 6 -1.94 9.20 -0.29
CA GLN A 6 -2.26 10.59 0.04
C GLN A 6 -3.68 10.72 0.61
N ALA A 7 -4.65 10.00 0.05
CA ALA A 7 -6.01 9.95 0.58
C ALA A 7 -6.02 9.35 1.99
N CYS A 8 -5.23 8.31 2.27
CA CYS A 8 -5.11 7.73 3.62
C CYS A 8 -4.55 8.75 4.62
N VAL A 9 -3.47 9.46 4.27
CA VAL A 9 -2.89 10.52 5.11
C VAL A 9 -3.93 11.60 5.41
N ALA A 10 -4.67 12.06 4.39
CA ALA A 10 -5.68 13.09 4.56
C ALA A 10 -6.86 12.62 5.44
N ALA A 11 -7.40 11.42 5.20
CA ALA A 11 -8.55 10.88 5.92
C ALA A 11 -8.24 10.61 7.40
N THR A 12 -7.03 10.10 7.69
CA THR A 12 -6.58 9.77 9.05
C THR A 12 -6.02 10.97 9.80
N ARG A 13 -5.71 12.08 9.10
CA ARG A 13 -4.96 13.23 9.62
C ARG A 13 -3.59 12.84 10.22
N SER A 14 -2.99 11.77 9.69
CA SER A 14 -1.67 11.30 10.10
C SER A 14 -0.58 12.30 9.70
N ASP A 15 0.50 12.32 10.46
CA ASP A 15 1.75 13.02 10.15
C ASP A 15 2.74 12.19 9.31
N ALA A 16 2.27 11.05 8.77
CA ALA A 16 3.07 10.16 7.95
C ALA A 16 3.72 10.86 6.75
N ARG A 17 5.00 10.55 6.52
CA ARG A 17 5.79 11.09 5.41
C ARG A 17 6.00 10.00 4.36
N LEU A 18 5.38 10.17 3.20
CA LEU A 18 5.51 9.20 2.10
C LEU A 18 6.93 9.25 1.52
N ARG A 19 7.65 8.13 1.60
CA ARG A 19 8.97 7.93 0.96
C ARG A 19 8.82 6.92 -0.16
N TRP A 20 9.26 7.30 -1.35
CA TRP A 20 9.30 6.40 -2.50
C TRP A 20 10.68 5.77 -2.55
N VAL A 21 10.71 4.45 -2.62
CA VAL A 21 11.93 3.63 -2.60
C VAL A 21 11.91 2.76 -3.84
N GLU A 22 13.04 2.67 -4.52
CA GLU A 22 13.15 1.83 -5.71
C GLU A 22 12.87 0.35 -5.38
N PRO A 23 12.13 -0.37 -6.23
CA PRO A 23 11.78 -1.76 -5.98
C PRO A 23 12.99 -2.66 -5.68
N ASP A 24 14.12 -2.44 -6.37
CA ASP A 24 15.34 -3.22 -6.18
C ASP A 24 15.91 -3.10 -4.76
N VAL A 25 15.75 -1.94 -4.12
CA VAL A 25 16.18 -1.73 -2.73
C VAL A 25 15.30 -2.54 -1.77
N LEU A 26 13.99 -2.58 -2.03
CA LEU A 26 13.03 -3.37 -1.24
C LEU A 26 13.28 -4.87 -1.43
N SER A 27 13.52 -5.30 -2.67
CA SER A 27 13.86 -6.69 -2.99
C SER A 27 15.19 -7.12 -2.36
N ALA A 28 16.23 -6.29 -2.42
CA ALA A 28 17.51 -6.57 -1.78
C ALA A 28 17.42 -6.63 -0.25
N ALA A 29 16.50 -5.87 0.36
CA ALA A 29 16.19 -5.93 1.78
C ALA A 29 15.29 -7.13 2.17
N GLY A 30 14.90 -7.96 1.19
CA GLY A 30 14.05 -9.13 1.40
C GLY A 30 12.61 -8.77 1.81
N VAL A 31 12.11 -7.62 1.37
CA VAL A 31 10.69 -7.25 1.59
C VAL A 31 9.80 -8.22 0.82
N GLN A 32 8.86 -8.83 1.53
CA GLN A 32 7.97 -9.82 0.94
C GLN A 32 6.80 -9.14 0.19
N PRO A 33 6.50 -9.58 -1.04
CA PRO A 33 5.35 -9.07 -1.79
C PRO A 33 4.05 -9.41 -1.08
N TRP A 34 3.01 -8.60 -1.25
CA TRP A 34 1.66 -8.75 -0.69
C TRP A 34 1.50 -8.67 0.83
N THR A 35 2.55 -8.95 1.61
CA THR A 35 2.44 -9.13 3.06
C THR A 35 3.04 -8.00 3.87
N GLU A 36 4.11 -7.35 3.39
CA GLU A 36 4.85 -6.37 4.21
C GLU A 36 4.59 -4.90 3.84
N LEU A 37 4.22 -4.62 2.60
CA LEU A 37 3.87 -3.28 2.13
C LEU A 37 2.47 -3.26 1.52
N PRO A 38 1.71 -2.15 1.71
CA PRO A 38 0.34 -2.06 1.22
C PRO A 38 0.31 -2.07 -0.31
N ILE A 39 -0.36 -3.09 -0.88
CA ILE A 39 -0.63 -3.21 -2.32
C ILE A 39 0.67 -3.17 -3.15
N TRP A 40 1.73 -3.79 -2.66
CA TRP A 40 3.04 -3.81 -3.31
C TRP A 40 3.43 -5.21 -3.78
N ILE A 41 3.91 -5.26 -5.02
CA ILE A 41 4.56 -6.40 -5.67
C ILE A 41 5.72 -5.82 -6.48
N PRO A 42 6.91 -6.46 -6.51
CA PRO A 42 8.00 -6.02 -7.36
C PRO A 42 7.62 -6.10 -8.84
N PRO A 43 8.20 -5.27 -9.72
CA PRO A 43 7.98 -5.33 -11.17
C PRO A 43 8.17 -6.74 -11.73
N GLY A 44 7.27 -7.15 -12.63
CA GLY A 44 7.23 -8.48 -13.21
C GLY A 44 5.80 -8.90 -13.59
N ALA A 45 5.62 -10.13 -14.06
CA ALA A 45 4.35 -10.61 -14.59
C ALA A 45 3.17 -10.48 -13.59
N ASP A 46 3.40 -10.73 -12.31
CA ASP A 46 2.37 -10.60 -11.26
C ASP A 46 2.00 -9.13 -11.01
N HIS A 47 2.99 -8.24 -11.01
CA HIS A 47 2.75 -6.80 -10.91
C HIS A 47 1.93 -6.30 -12.11
N ASP A 48 2.28 -6.72 -13.31
CA ASP A 48 1.60 -6.29 -14.55
C ASP A 48 0.17 -6.83 -14.59
N SER A 49 -0.02 -8.08 -14.17
CA SER A 49 -1.34 -8.68 -14.02
C SER A 49 -2.20 -7.93 -12.98
N LEU A 50 -1.62 -7.50 -11.86
CA LEU A 50 -2.37 -6.80 -10.83
C LEU A 50 -2.67 -5.34 -11.19
N HIS A 51 -1.67 -4.61 -11.69
CA HIS A 51 -1.72 -3.15 -11.81
C HIS A 51 -1.96 -2.64 -13.23
N ALA A 52 -1.72 -3.46 -14.26
CA ALA A 52 -1.81 -3.08 -15.66
C ALA A 52 -2.84 -3.90 -16.46
N SER A 53 -3.63 -4.75 -15.80
CA SER A 53 -4.72 -5.47 -16.46
C SER A 53 -5.74 -4.52 -17.10
N ASP A 54 -6.10 -4.82 -18.34
CA ASP A 54 -7.17 -4.09 -19.02
C ASP A 54 -8.53 -4.42 -18.40
N VAL A 55 -9.17 -3.40 -17.83
CA VAL A 55 -10.48 -3.47 -17.20
C VAL A 55 -11.58 -2.80 -18.03
N SER A 56 -11.28 -2.43 -19.29
CA SER A 56 -12.21 -1.73 -20.20
C SER A 56 -13.56 -2.43 -20.32
N LYS A 57 -13.58 -3.76 -20.38
CA LYS A 57 -14.82 -4.56 -20.43
C LYS A 57 -15.75 -4.29 -19.24
N ALA A 58 -15.23 -4.19 -18.02
CA ALA A 58 -16.06 -3.95 -16.84
C ALA A 58 -16.72 -2.57 -16.91
N PHE A 59 -15.98 -1.55 -17.36
CA PHE A 59 -16.52 -0.20 -17.57
C PHE A 59 -17.53 -0.14 -18.71
N ALA A 60 -17.30 -0.88 -19.81
CA ALA A 60 -18.25 -0.99 -20.91
C ALA A 60 -19.58 -1.63 -20.47
N GLU A 61 -19.53 -2.57 -19.53
CA GLU A 61 -20.71 -3.19 -18.89
C GLU A 61 -21.31 -2.32 -17.76
N GLY A 62 -20.88 -1.06 -17.62
CA GLY A 62 -21.50 -0.07 -16.74
C GLY A 62 -20.92 0.01 -15.33
N LEU A 63 -19.77 -0.63 -15.05
CA LEU A 63 -19.05 -0.42 -13.80
C LEU A 63 -18.72 1.08 -13.63
N ARG A 64 -19.00 1.63 -12.44
CA ARG A 64 -18.59 2.98 -12.05
C ARG A 64 -17.76 2.89 -10.78
N ALA A 65 -16.48 3.21 -10.87
CA ALA A 65 -15.63 3.34 -9.71
C ALA A 65 -15.94 4.65 -8.98
N ARG A 66 -16.04 4.60 -7.65
CA ARG A 66 -16.11 5.80 -6.81
C ARG A 66 -14.73 6.46 -6.74
N PRO A 67 -14.65 7.78 -6.48
CA PRO A 67 -13.38 8.43 -6.15
C PRO A 67 -12.69 7.74 -4.98
N ILE A 68 -11.39 7.52 -5.07
CA ILE A 68 -10.63 6.78 -4.05
C ILE A 68 -10.70 7.47 -2.68
N GLN A 69 -10.80 8.79 -2.67
CA GLN A 69 -10.91 9.62 -1.46
C GLN A 69 -12.17 9.25 -0.66
N GLU A 70 -13.30 9.01 -1.35
CA GLU A 70 -14.53 8.55 -0.69
C GLU A 70 -14.36 7.15 -0.11
N THR A 71 -13.79 6.22 -0.89
CA THR A 71 -13.55 4.84 -0.41
C THR A 71 -12.67 4.82 0.82
N VAL A 72 -11.60 5.61 0.83
CA VAL A 72 -10.68 5.70 1.97
C VAL A 72 -11.35 6.35 3.18
N ALA A 73 -12.11 7.45 3.00
CA ALA A 73 -12.82 8.11 4.08
C ALA A 73 -13.90 7.21 4.72
N ASP A 74 -14.67 6.50 3.89
CA ASP A 74 -15.68 5.53 4.36
C ASP A 74 -15.01 4.37 5.12
N THR A 75 -13.89 3.85 4.58
CA THR A 75 -13.12 2.78 5.23
C THR A 75 -12.57 3.23 6.58
N TRP A 76 -12.04 4.45 6.67
CA TRP A 76 -11.53 5.00 7.92
C TRP A 76 -12.65 5.25 8.94
N THR A 77 -13.81 5.73 8.49
CA THR A 77 -15.00 5.89 9.35
C THR A 77 -15.46 4.55 9.90
N TRP A 78 -15.53 3.53 9.04
CA TRP A 78 -15.87 2.17 9.44
C TRP A 78 -14.84 1.59 10.41
N LEU A 79 -13.54 1.72 10.15
CA LEU A 79 -12.48 1.26 11.05
C LEU A 79 -12.61 1.88 12.44
N GLN A 80 -12.87 3.17 12.54
CA GLN A 80 -13.10 3.84 13.82
C GLN A 80 -14.33 3.28 14.56
N SER A 81 -15.39 2.90 13.83
CA SER A 81 -16.59 2.30 14.44
C SER A 81 -16.35 0.91 15.05
N VAL A 82 -15.27 0.22 14.65
CA VAL A 82 -14.84 -1.07 15.19
C VAL A 82 -13.57 -0.94 16.03
N ASN A 83 -13.30 0.24 16.60
CA ASN A 83 -12.12 0.53 17.43
C ASN A 83 -10.77 0.29 16.74
N GLY A 84 -10.72 0.45 15.41
CA GLY A 84 -9.51 0.26 14.61
C GLY A 84 -9.15 -1.20 14.31
N GLU A 85 -9.94 -2.15 14.81
CA GLU A 85 -9.67 -3.59 14.66
C GLU A 85 -10.64 -4.23 13.67
N ALA A 86 -10.25 -4.23 12.39
CA ALA A 86 -10.96 -5.02 11.40
C ALA A 86 -10.82 -6.52 11.70
N SER A 87 -11.92 -7.27 11.66
CA SER A 87 -11.86 -8.72 11.79
C SER A 87 -11.06 -9.32 10.64
N THR A 88 -10.02 -10.07 10.98
CA THR A 88 -9.22 -10.83 10.02
C THR A 88 -9.53 -12.33 10.18
N ARG A 89 -9.21 -13.13 9.16
CA ARG A 89 -9.31 -14.58 9.29
C ARG A 89 -8.31 -15.05 10.35
N ARG A 90 -8.73 -15.94 11.26
CA ARG A 90 -7.89 -16.40 12.39
C ARG A 90 -6.60 -17.10 11.98
N ASP A 91 -6.60 -17.71 10.80
CA ASP A 91 -5.45 -18.41 10.20
C ASP A 91 -4.50 -17.47 9.46
N ARG A 92 -4.85 -16.18 9.33
CA ARG A 92 -4.04 -15.21 8.62
C ARG A 92 -2.91 -14.70 9.52
N PRO A 93 -1.64 -14.83 9.11
CA PRO A 93 -0.54 -14.20 9.83
C PRO A 93 -0.68 -12.67 9.86
N PRO A 94 -0.11 -11.99 10.87
CA PRO A 94 0.03 -10.54 10.84
C PRO A 94 0.72 -10.08 9.55
N VAL A 95 0.26 -8.95 9.03
CA VAL A 95 0.83 -8.29 7.85
C VAL A 95 1.47 -6.97 8.25
N GLY A 96 2.41 -6.51 7.45
CA GLY A 96 3.13 -5.26 7.64
C GLY A 96 4.60 -5.46 7.99
N LEU A 97 5.40 -4.48 7.61
CA LEU A 97 6.81 -4.39 7.95
C LEU A 97 6.97 -3.94 9.41
N SER A 98 7.92 -4.51 10.15
CA SER A 98 8.25 -4.00 11.48
C SER A 98 8.95 -2.64 11.39
N GLY A 99 8.77 -1.78 12.40
CA GLY A 99 9.38 -0.45 12.43
C GLY A 99 10.91 -0.48 12.33
N ASP A 100 11.56 -1.46 12.95
CA ASP A 100 13.02 -1.63 12.87
C ASP A 100 13.49 -1.97 11.44
N ARG A 101 12.75 -2.83 10.72
CA ARG A 101 13.07 -3.16 9.33
C ARG A 101 12.81 -1.97 8.41
N GLU A 102 11.71 -1.25 8.61
CA GLU A 102 11.41 -0.02 7.87
C GLU A 102 12.53 1.01 8.05
N ALA A 103 12.93 1.27 9.29
CA ALA A 103 13.99 2.22 9.61
C ALA A 103 15.34 1.82 8.98
N ALA A 104 15.69 0.54 9.01
CA ALA A 104 16.91 0.02 8.39
C ALA A 104 16.93 0.23 6.87
N ILE A 105 15.80 -0.04 6.19
CA ILE A 105 15.66 0.17 4.75
C ILE A 105 15.78 1.67 4.42
N LEU A 106 15.05 2.52 5.14
CA LEU A 106 15.06 3.97 4.90
C LEU A 106 16.44 4.61 5.14
N ALA A 107 17.19 4.14 6.14
CA ALA A 107 18.56 4.58 6.39
C ALA A 107 19.53 4.19 5.25
N GLY A 108 19.27 3.08 4.56
CA GLY A 108 20.01 2.66 3.38
C GLY A 108 19.78 3.56 2.16
N VAL A 109 18.54 4.02 1.95
CA VAL A 109 18.16 4.88 0.80
C VAL A 109 18.86 6.24 0.85
N GLY A 110 18.89 6.89 2.02
CA GLY A 110 19.54 8.20 2.18
C GLY A 110 21.06 8.18 1.92
N ARG A 111 21.70 7.02 1.94
CA ARG A 111 23.13 6.84 1.61
C ARG A 111 23.38 6.58 0.11
N ALA A 112 22.35 6.22 -0.65
CA ALA A 112 22.42 5.98 -2.08
C ALA A 112 22.15 7.25 -2.90
N GLU A 113 21.29 8.14 -2.41
CA GLU A 113 20.98 9.44 -3.06
C GLU A 113 22.12 10.47 -2.94
N GLY A 114 23.07 10.27 -2.03
CA GLY A 114 24.21 11.17 -1.78
C GLY A 114 25.53 10.75 -2.43
N ARG A 115 25.50 9.85 -3.41
CA ARG A 115 26.69 9.31 -4.09
C ARG A 115 26.62 9.52 -5.59
#